data_AF-A0A353BCF9-F1
#
_entry.id   AF-A0A353BCF9-F1
#
_cell.length_a   1.000
_cell.length_b   1.000
_cell.length_c   1.000
_cell.angle_alpha   90.00
_cell.angle_beta   90.00
_cell.angle_gamma   90.00
#
_symmetry.space_group_name_H-M   'P 1'
#
loop_
_entity.id
_entity.type
_entity.pdbx_description
1 polymer ?
#
loop_
_entity_poly.entity_id
_entity_poly.type
_entity_poly.pdbx_seq_one_letter_code
_entity_poly.pdbx_strand_id
1 'polypeptide(L)'
;MSLDFSLVPPDGAKSLGDKASAREALLNACEKITGETIERRGPTEVDISPAFRYEVGFFGHRAEVEAIGFAFKLSQDSTAEIEVRRFVDAVADHTGWVVIKH
;
A
#
# COMPACT_ATOMS: atom_id res chain seq x y z
N MET A 1 9.16 -14.15 7.46
CA MET A 1 9.89 -13.02 6.87
C MET A 1 8.89 -11.87 6.70
N SER A 2 9.30 -10.63 6.92
CA SER A 2 8.49 -9.43 6.63
C SER A 2 9.15 -8.60 5.55
N LEU A 3 8.34 -7.88 4.78
CA LEU A 3 8.82 -6.88 3.83
C LEU A 3 8.13 -5.56 4.13
N ASP A 4 8.89 -4.47 4.13
CA ASP A 4 8.41 -3.14 4.47
C ASP A 4 8.62 -2.19 3.28
N PHE A 5 7.55 -1.49 2.89
CA PHE A 5 7.56 -0.53 1.79
C PHE A 5 6.94 0.78 2.23
N SER A 6 7.29 1.87 1.56
CA SER A 6 6.60 3.15 1.70
C SER A 6 6.23 3.72 0.34
N LEU A 7 4.97 4.10 0.17
CA LEU A 7 4.52 4.91 -0.97
C LEU A 7 4.55 6.37 -0.57
N VAL A 8 5.24 7.19 -1.36
CA VAL A 8 5.40 8.64 -1.14
C VAL A 8 4.89 9.42 -2.35
N PRO A 9 4.51 10.70 -2.20
CA PRO A 9 4.13 11.53 -3.33
C PRO A 9 5.22 11.55 -4.41
N PRO A 10 4.85 11.66 -5.70
CA PRO A 10 5.81 11.84 -6.77
C PRO A 10 6.58 13.15 -6.60
N ASP A 11 7.77 13.22 -7.19
CA ASP A 11 8.65 14.39 -7.11
C ASP A 11 7.89 15.68 -7.42
N GLY A 12 7.86 16.59 -6.43
CA GLY A 12 7.20 17.89 -6.51
C GLY A 12 5.86 17.99 -5.77
N ALA A 13 5.21 16.87 -5.45
CA ALA A 13 4.06 16.85 -4.55
C ALA A 13 4.52 16.77 -3.08
N LYS A 14 3.86 17.52 -2.19
CA LYS A 14 4.19 17.52 -0.75
C LYS A 14 3.36 16.53 0.07
N SER A 15 2.24 16.07 -0.48
CA SER A 15 1.23 15.32 0.27
C SER A 15 0.40 14.44 -0.66
N LEU A 16 -0.06 13.31 -0.15
CA LEU A 16 -1.02 12.37 -0.73
C LEU A 16 -2.49 12.77 -0.43
N GLY A 17 -2.69 13.95 0.18
CA GLY A 17 -3.99 14.43 0.65
C GLY A 17 -4.24 14.09 2.11
N ASP A 18 -5.51 14.17 2.52
CA ASP A 18 -5.92 13.73 3.85
C ASP A 18 -5.96 12.19 3.96
N LYS A 19 -6.05 11.68 5.19
CA LYS A 19 -6.06 10.24 5.47
C LYS A 19 -7.21 9.48 4.79
N ALA A 20 -8.40 10.09 4.68
CA ALA A 20 -9.55 9.42 4.07
C ALA A 20 -9.35 9.30 2.56
N SER A 21 -8.92 10.38 1.92
CA SER A 21 -8.65 10.44 0.48
C SER A 21 -7.48 9.50 0.09
N ALA A 22 -6.38 9.53 0.85
CA ALA A 22 -5.25 8.63 0.62
C ALA A 22 -5.63 7.15 0.78
N ARG A 23 -6.46 6.84 1.78
CA ARG A 23 -6.98 5.48 2.01
C ARG A 23 -7.90 5.03 0.87
N GLU A 24 -8.80 5.89 0.41
CA GLU A 24 -9.71 5.55 -0.68
C GLU A 24 -8.95 5.33 -2.00
N ALA A 25 -7.99 6.20 -2.31
CA ALA A 25 -7.14 6.03 -3.48
C ALA A 25 -6.35 4.71 -3.43
N LEU A 26 -5.78 4.38 -2.28
CA LEU A 26 -5.10 3.10 -2.08
C LEU A 26 -6.04 1.91 -2.30
N LEU A 27 -7.20 1.90 -1.65
CA LEU A 27 -8.15 0.80 -1.77
C LEU A 27 -8.63 0.63 -3.21
N ASN A 28 -8.96 1.71 -3.91
CA ASN A 28 -9.35 1.67 -5.31
C ASN A 28 -8.23 1.11 -6.20
N ALA A 29 -6.97 1.48 -5.94
CA ALA A 29 -5.82 0.93 -6.65
C ALA A 29 -5.69 -0.58 -6.42
N CYS A 30 -5.77 -0.99 -5.16
CA CYS A 30 -5.70 -2.40 -4.78
C CYS A 30 -6.83 -3.21 -5.43
N GLU A 31 -8.09 -2.77 -5.33
CA GLU A 31 -9.26 -3.43 -5.94
C GLU A 31 -9.12 -3.55 -7.47
N LYS A 32 -8.54 -2.53 -8.12
CA LYS A 32 -8.32 -2.54 -9.56
C LYS A 32 -7.20 -3.50 -9.99
N ILE A 33 -6.14 -3.63 -9.18
CA ILE A 33 -5.02 -4.55 -9.45
C ILE A 33 -5.41 -6.00 -9.17
N THR A 34 -6.17 -6.26 -8.10
CA THR A 34 -6.63 -7.60 -7.76
C THR A 34 -7.84 -8.04 -8.60
N GLY A 35 -8.64 -7.09 -9.10
CA GLY A 35 -9.93 -7.37 -9.73
C GLY A 35 -11.00 -7.81 -8.71
N GLU A 36 -10.75 -7.62 -7.42
CA GLU A 36 -11.61 -8.06 -6.32
C GLU A 36 -11.98 -6.87 -5.43
N THR A 37 -13.22 -6.85 -4.94
CA THR A 37 -13.63 -5.86 -3.93
C THR A 37 -13.00 -6.22 -2.59
N ILE A 38 -12.33 -5.24 -1.98
CA ILE A 38 -11.60 -5.43 -0.73
C ILE A 38 -12.52 -5.06 0.44
N GLU A 39 -12.69 -6.01 1.37
CA GLU A 39 -13.43 -5.76 2.61
C GLU A 39 -12.69 -4.74 3.48
N ARG A 40 -13.37 -3.63 3.80
CA ARG A 40 -12.84 -2.55 4.63
C ARG A 40 -12.95 -2.93 6.11
N ARG A 41 -12.03 -3.77 6.62
CA ARG A 41 -12.08 -4.32 7.99
C ARG A 41 -11.64 -3.35 9.10
N GLY A 42 -10.88 -2.31 8.77
CA GLY A 42 -10.43 -1.31 9.72
C GLY A 42 -9.76 -0.09 9.07
N PRO A 43 -9.23 0.85 9.87
CA PRO A 43 -8.51 2.02 9.34
C PRO A 43 -7.15 1.64 8.70
N THR A 44 -6.55 0.51 9.10
CA THR A 44 -5.15 0.18 8.83
C THR A 44 -4.89 -1.25 8.33
N GLU A 45 -5.91 -2.11 8.20
CA GLU A 45 -5.72 -3.52 7.81
C GLU A 45 -6.52 -3.86 6.56
N VAL A 46 -5.84 -4.51 5.61
CA VAL A 46 -6.41 -4.88 4.32
C VAL A 46 -5.93 -6.28 3.92
N ASP A 47 -6.87 -7.22 3.83
CA ASP A 47 -6.62 -8.54 3.25
C ASP A 47 -6.72 -8.43 1.72
N ILE A 48 -5.60 -8.61 0.99
CA ILE A 48 -5.56 -8.49 -0.48
C ILE A 48 -5.53 -9.83 -1.20
N SER A 49 -4.88 -10.84 -0.63
CA SER A 49 -4.75 -12.15 -1.24
C SER A 49 -4.52 -13.21 -0.15
N PRO A 50 -4.89 -14.48 -0.38
CA PRO A 50 -4.48 -15.58 0.48
C PRO A 50 -2.96 -15.72 0.61
N ALA A 51 -2.18 -15.24 -0.37
CA ALA A 51 -0.72 -15.39 -0.42
C ALA A 51 0.04 -14.51 0.58
N PHE A 52 -0.51 -13.31 0.90
CA PHE A 52 0.10 -12.38 1.84
C PHE A 52 -0.94 -11.44 2.46
N ARG A 53 -0.67 -11.00 3.69
CA ARG A 53 -1.42 -9.95 4.38
C ARG A 53 -0.52 -8.76 4.64
N TYR A 54 -1.08 -7.56 4.68
CA TYR A 54 -0.31 -6.37 5.06
C TYR A 54 -1.07 -5.44 6.01
N GLU A 55 -0.28 -4.77 6.83
CA GLU A 55 -0.72 -3.65 7.66
C GLU A 55 -0.31 -2.34 6.98
N VAL A 56 -1.19 -1.34 7.07
CA VAL A 56 -1.02 -0.01 6.47
C VAL A 56 -0.88 1.04 7.55
N GLY A 57 0.21 1.80 7.47
CA GLY A 57 0.42 3.01 8.27
C GLY A 57 0.30 4.27 7.41
N PHE A 58 -0.45 5.27 7.87
CA PHE A 58 -0.47 6.60 7.25
C PHE A 58 0.38 7.56 8.08
N PHE A 59 1.46 8.06 7.48
CA PHE A 59 2.43 8.95 8.10
C PHE A 59 2.34 10.34 7.49
N GLY A 60 2.54 11.38 8.30
CA GLY A 60 2.53 12.77 7.84
C GLY A 60 2.27 13.75 8.97
N HIS A 61 2.18 15.03 8.63
CA HIS A 61 2.04 16.11 9.60
C HIS A 61 0.62 16.72 9.57
N ARG A 62 0.06 17.00 10.75
CA ARG A 62 -1.30 17.55 10.92
C ARG A 62 -2.37 16.68 10.24
N ALA A 63 -3.02 17.20 9.20
CA ALA A 63 -4.10 16.54 8.47
C ALA A 63 -3.63 15.90 7.16
N GLU A 64 -2.35 16.06 6.80
CA GLU A 64 -1.80 15.64 5.51
C GLU A 64 -1.01 14.34 5.65
N VAL A 65 -1.14 13.46 4.66
CA VAL A 65 -0.37 12.22 4.53
C VAL A 65 0.83 12.47 3.64
N GLU A 66 2.03 12.23 4.16
CA GLU A 66 3.29 12.37 3.43
C GLU A 66 3.84 11.00 2.98
N ALA A 67 3.42 9.91 3.64
CA ALA A 67 3.78 8.56 3.24
C ALA A 67 2.72 7.54 3.69
N ILE A 68 2.61 6.45 2.94
CA ILE A 68 1.84 5.26 3.32
C ILE A 68 2.81 4.09 3.44
N GLY A 69 2.98 3.56 4.66
CA GLY A 69 3.80 2.38 4.89
C GLY A 69 3.00 1.09 4.77
N PHE A 70 3.62 0.06 4.19
CA PHE A 70 3.10 -1.29 4.06
C PHE A 70 4.03 -2.25 4.80
N ALA A 71 3.49 -3.03 5.73
CA ALA A 71 4.22 -4.11 6.38
C ALA A 71 3.59 -5.45 5.97
N PHE A 72 4.27 -6.20 5.10
CA PHE A 72 3.79 -7.48 4.58
C PHE A 72 4.26 -8.64 5.44
N LYS A 73 3.34 -9.51 5.85
CA LYS A 73 3.65 -10.82 6.47
C LYS A 73 3.54 -11.90 5.40
N LEU A 74 4.68 -12.47 5.03
CA LEU A 74 4.76 -13.52 4.00
C LEU A 74 4.53 -14.91 4.59
N SER A 75 3.87 -15.77 3.82
CA SER A 75 3.94 -17.22 4.03
C SER A 75 5.36 -17.73 3.72
N GLN A 76 5.74 -18.93 4.16
CA GLN A 76 7.09 -19.48 3.96
C GLN A 76 7.42 -19.84 2.49
N ASP A 77 6.56 -19.49 1.53
CA ASP A 77 6.78 -19.74 0.11
C ASP A 77 7.81 -18.75 -0.47
N SER A 78 8.79 -19.29 -1.19
CA SER A 78 9.85 -18.53 -1.87
C SER A 78 9.34 -17.53 -2.93
N THR A 79 8.11 -17.66 -3.42
CA THR A 79 7.54 -16.79 -4.46
C THR A 79 6.81 -15.55 -3.92
N ALA A 80 6.39 -15.59 -2.64
CA ALA A 80 5.56 -14.55 -2.04
C ALA A 80 6.21 -13.15 -2.05
N GLU A 81 7.53 -13.09 -1.91
CA GLU A 81 8.27 -11.82 -2.00
C GLU A 81 8.16 -11.18 -3.40
N ILE A 82 8.29 -11.98 -4.46
CA ILE A 82 8.23 -11.48 -5.84
C ILE A 82 6.83 -10.94 -6.13
N GLU A 83 5.80 -11.63 -5.65
CA GLU A 83 4.40 -11.20 -5.77
C GLU A 83 4.14 -9.90 -5.03
N VAL A 84 4.61 -9.77 -3.78
CA VAL A 84 4.48 -8.52 -3.00
C VAL A 84 5.16 -7.36 -3.71
N ARG A 85 6.39 -7.54 -4.21
CA ARG A 85 7.11 -6.48 -4.94
C ARG A 85 6.34 -6.05 -6.20
N ARG A 86 5.87 -7.01 -7.00
CA ARG A 86 5.06 -6.72 -8.21
C ARG A 86 3.77 -6.01 -7.86
N PHE A 87 3.12 -6.41 -6.78
CA PHE A 87 1.90 -5.79 -6.29
C PHE A 87 2.14 -4.33 -5.88
N VAL A 88 3.15 -4.06 -5.06
CA VAL A 88 3.48 -2.69 -4.60
C VAL A 88 3.87 -1.81 -5.78
N ASP A 89 4.72 -2.31 -6.69
CA ASP A 89 5.13 -1.56 -7.88
C ASP A 89 3.89 -1.24 -8.78
N ALA A 90 2.94 -2.18 -8.93
CA ALA A 90 1.70 -1.94 -9.68
C ALA A 90 0.75 -0.92 -9.02
N VAL A 91 0.65 -0.92 -7.68
CA VAL A 91 -0.12 0.09 -6.93
C VAL A 91 0.50 1.47 -7.11
N ALA A 92 1.82 1.56 -7.02
CA ALA A 92 2.55 2.81 -7.19
C ALA A 92 2.36 3.39 -8.60
N ASP A 93 2.50 2.56 -9.63
CA ASP A 93 2.25 2.95 -11.02
C ASP A 93 0.81 3.42 -11.24
N HIS A 94 -0.16 2.74 -10.61
CA HIS A 94 -1.58 3.12 -10.75
C HIS A 94 -1.90 4.48 -10.12
N THR A 95 -1.29 4.77 -8.98
CA THR A 95 -1.52 5.99 -8.19
C THR A 95 -0.60 7.15 -8.58
N GLY A 96 0.46 6.87 -9.34
CA GLY A 96 1.53 7.82 -9.63
C GLY A 96 2.41 8.11 -8.41
N TRP A 97 2.45 7.21 -7.41
CA TRP A 97 3.25 7.36 -6.20
C TRP A 97 4.60 6.66 -6.36
N VAL A 98 5.58 7.03 -5.55
CA VAL A 98 6.93 6.47 -5.60
C VAL A 98 7.10 5.42 -4.49
N VAL A 99 7.73 4.28 -4.82
CA VAL A 99 8.04 3.20 -3.87
C VAL A 99 9.42 3.39 -3.25
N ILE A 100 9.48 3.34 -1.92
CA ILE A 100 10.71 3.20 -1.13
C ILE A 100 10.71 1.81 -0.49
N LYS A 101 11.80 1.05 -0.67
CA LYS A 101 11.96 -0.32 -0.16
C LYS A 101 12.93 -0.28 1.04
N HIS A 102 12.57 -0.88 2.17
CA HIS A 102 13.38 -0.92 3.41
C HIS A 102 13.95 -2.31 3.70
#